data_AF-A0A7J7JTT0-F1
#
_entry.id   AF-A0A7J7JTT0-F1
#
_cell.length_a   1.000
_cell.length_b   1.000
_cell.length_c   1.000
_cell.angle_alpha   90.00
_cell.angle_beta   90.00
_cell.angle_gamma   90.00
#
_symmetry.space_group_name_H-M   'P 1'
#
loop_
_entity.id
_entity.type
_entity.pdbx_description
1 polymer ?
#
loop_
_entity_poly.entity_id
_entity_poly.type
_entity_poly.pdbx_seq_one_letter_code
_entity_poly.pdbx_strand_id
1 'polypeptide(L)'
;MATFDEEEDYLEAEDEHLNDIVSFSSDVQFAIDQILISDDPLDKPDFNAVDYINTLFPTEQSLVNIDDVVNNIRGKIRSLDGEIRDVVREQKTAGEDGKESLQQAQTAIQDLFTRIKDIKTRAEKSEEMRY
;
A
#
# COMPACT_ATOMS: atom_id res chain seq x y z
N MET A 1 -43.51 17.06 -7.29
CA MET A 1 -43.34 16.67 -5.89
C MET A 1 -42.12 15.77 -5.87
N ALA A 2 -41.07 16.18 -5.17
CA ALA A 2 -39.70 15.72 -5.34
C ALA A 2 -39.47 14.27 -4.89
N THR A 3 -38.66 13.53 -5.65
CA THR A 3 -38.07 12.24 -5.30
C THR A 3 -36.61 12.49 -4.93
N PHE A 4 -36.35 12.73 -3.64
CA PHE A 4 -35.02 12.84 -3.06
C PHE A 4 -35.21 12.46 -1.60
N ASP A 5 -34.84 11.24 -1.19
CA ASP A 5 -34.58 10.84 0.21
C ASP A 5 -34.19 9.34 0.33
N GLU A 6 -33.37 8.80 -0.57
CA GLU A 6 -32.83 7.42 -0.45
C GLU A 6 -31.32 7.31 -0.70
N GLU A 7 -30.56 8.41 -0.53
CA GLU A 7 -29.09 8.41 -0.71
C GLU A 7 -28.31 8.71 0.60
N GLU A 8 -28.96 9.04 1.72
CA GLU A 8 -28.25 9.40 2.96
C GLU A 8 -27.87 8.22 3.87
N ASP A 9 -28.34 6.99 3.61
CA ASP A 9 -28.18 5.85 4.54
C ASP A 9 -26.97 4.95 4.24
N TYR A 10 -26.09 5.35 3.32
CA TYR A 10 -24.93 4.54 2.87
C TYR A 10 -23.58 4.93 3.49
N LEU A 11 -23.51 5.98 4.33
CA LEU A 11 -22.22 6.52 4.82
C LEU A 11 -21.87 6.17 6.28
N GLU A 12 -22.76 5.53 7.05
CA GLU A 12 -22.53 5.30 8.49
C GLU A 12 -21.84 3.96 8.85
N ALA A 13 -21.58 3.08 7.88
CA ALA A 13 -21.09 1.71 8.15
C ALA A 13 -19.57 1.49 7.98
N GLU A 14 -18.79 2.51 7.57
CA GLU A 14 -17.36 2.33 7.26
C GLU A 14 -16.40 2.75 8.40
N ASP A 15 -16.86 3.45 9.45
CA ASP A 15 -15.97 4.01 10.48
C ASP A 15 -15.52 3.03 11.57
N GLU A 16 -16.27 1.95 11.85
CA GLU A 16 -15.95 1.03 12.96
C GLU A 16 -14.77 0.08 12.69
N HIS A 17 -14.30 -0.05 11.44
CA HIS A 17 -13.23 -0.98 11.07
C HIS A 17 -11.84 -0.35 10.86
N LEU A 18 -11.71 0.98 10.96
CA LEU A 18 -10.42 1.64 10.77
C LEU A 18 -9.46 1.49 11.96
N ASN A 19 -9.99 1.28 13.18
CA ASN A 19 -9.18 1.20 14.41
C ASN A 19 -8.52 -0.17 14.66
N ASP A 20 -8.85 -1.20 13.87
CA ASP A 20 -8.24 -2.53 13.95
C ASP A 20 -7.08 -2.72 12.94
N ILE A 21 -6.65 -1.66 12.26
CA ILE A 21 -6.03 -1.84 10.94
C ILE A 21 -4.67 -2.55 10.95
N VAL A 22 -3.71 -2.30 11.85
CA VAL A 22 -2.55 -3.21 11.98
C VAL A 22 -1.86 -3.06 13.34
N SER A 23 -1.85 -4.10 14.18
CA SER A 23 -0.93 -4.20 15.32
C SER A 23 0.27 -5.07 14.92
N PHE A 24 1.42 -4.45 14.65
CA PHE A 24 2.66 -5.17 14.36
C PHE A 24 3.31 -5.73 15.64
N SER A 25 4.13 -6.79 15.51
CA SER A 25 4.98 -7.21 16.62
C SER A 25 6.02 -6.14 16.93
N SER A 26 6.58 -6.14 18.14
CA SER A 26 7.61 -5.16 18.56
C SER A 26 8.77 -5.06 17.59
N ASP A 27 9.21 -6.20 17.04
CA ASP A 27 10.36 -6.26 16.13
C ASP A 27 10.01 -5.69 14.75
N VAL A 28 8.78 -5.91 14.29
CA VAL A 28 8.28 -5.37 13.01
C VAL A 28 8.04 -3.87 13.13
N GLN A 29 7.43 -3.41 14.22
CA GLN A 29 7.26 -1.98 14.48
C GLN A 29 8.61 -1.27 14.54
N PHE A 30 9.59 -1.83 15.27
CA PHE A 30 10.93 -1.27 15.36
C PHE A 30 11.67 -1.22 14.00
N ALA A 31 11.45 -2.22 13.14
CA ALA A 31 12.00 -2.21 11.79
C ALA A 31 11.31 -1.16 10.90
N ILE A 32 9.99 -1.00 11.03
CA ILE A 32 9.22 0.02 10.33
C ILE A 32 9.70 1.41 10.75
N ASP A 33 9.83 1.68 12.05
CA ASP A 33 10.28 2.98 12.57
C ASP A 33 11.71 3.34 12.14
N GLN A 34 12.58 2.36 11.94
CA GLN A 34 13.94 2.60 11.41
C GLN A 34 13.95 2.95 9.92
N ILE A 35 12.94 2.52 9.17
CA ILE A 35 12.82 2.75 7.73
C ILE A 35 12.02 4.02 7.45
N LEU A 36 10.96 4.25 8.23
CA LEU A 36 10.14 5.46 8.22
C LEU A 36 10.85 6.57 8.98
N ILE A 37 11.82 7.22 8.34
CA ILE A 37 12.35 8.49 8.81
C ILE A 37 11.34 9.58 8.40
N SER A 38 10.18 9.63 9.06
CA SER A 38 9.28 10.77 8.94
C SER A 38 9.55 11.77 10.05
N ASP A 39 9.84 13.01 9.67
CA ASP A 39 9.96 14.15 10.59
C ASP A 39 8.61 14.90 10.69
N ASP A 40 7.53 14.36 10.12
CA ASP A 40 6.20 14.96 10.25
C ASP A 40 5.69 14.73 11.69
N PRO A 41 5.38 15.80 12.45
CA PRO A 41 4.78 15.67 13.77
C PRO A 41 3.46 14.88 13.77
N LEU A 42 2.73 14.81 12.64
CA LEU A 42 1.50 14.04 12.50
C LEU A 42 1.75 12.52 12.50
N ASP A 43 2.96 12.07 12.17
CA ASP A 43 3.31 10.64 12.08
C ASP A 43 3.81 10.06 13.40
N LYS A 44 3.91 10.90 14.45
CA LYS A 44 4.41 10.47 15.75
C LYS A 44 3.41 9.59 16.48
N PRO A 45 3.86 8.47 17.09
CA PRO A 45 2.97 7.57 17.82
C PRO A 45 2.35 8.21 19.06
N ASP A 46 2.95 9.28 19.58
CA ASP A 46 2.49 10.08 20.72
C ASP A 46 1.88 11.42 20.31
N PHE A 47 1.35 11.52 19.07
CA PHE A 47 0.76 12.75 18.55
C PHE A 47 -0.30 13.34 19.48
N ASN A 48 -0.12 14.62 19.85
CA ASN A 48 -1.07 15.38 20.62
C ASN A 48 -1.59 16.56 19.80
N ALA A 49 -2.87 16.50 19.45
CA ALA A 49 -3.52 17.54 18.64
C ALA A 49 -3.53 18.91 19.31
N VAL A 50 -3.66 18.97 20.65
CA VAL A 50 -3.66 20.24 21.40
C VAL A 50 -2.29 20.88 21.35
N ASP A 51 -1.23 20.11 21.63
CA ASP A 51 0.14 20.62 21.57
C ASP A 51 0.49 21.04 20.14
N TYR A 52 0.09 20.26 19.14
CA TYR A 52 0.29 20.60 17.74
C TYR A 52 -0.42 21.91 17.36
N ILE A 53 -1.70 22.08 17.71
CA ILE A 53 -2.43 23.33 17.49
C ILE A 53 -1.74 24.49 18.21
N ASN A 54 -1.26 24.30 19.43
CA ASN A 54 -0.52 25.32 20.16
C ASN A 54 0.85 25.65 19.52
N THR A 55 1.47 24.72 18.79
CA THR A 55 2.66 25.04 17.98
C THR A 55 2.32 25.88 16.75
N LEU A 56 1.14 25.68 16.16
CA LEU A 56 0.66 26.46 15.02
C LEU A 56 0.15 27.84 15.44
N PHE A 57 -0.48 27.92 16.62
CA PHE A 57 -1.09 29.12 17.17
C PHE A 57 -0.64 29.42 18.61
N PRO A 58 0.62 29.84 18.84
CA PRO A 58 1.14 30.04 20.20
C PRO A 58 0.50 31.20 20.97
N THR A 59 -0.08 32.17 20.26
CA THR A 59 -0.71 33.37 20.82
C THR A 59 -1.99 33.71 20.07
N GLU A 60 -2.89 34.48 20.67
CA GLU A 60 -4.14 34.90 20.02
C GLU A 60 -3.91 35.67 18.70
N GLN A 61 -2.80 36.40 18.57
CA GLN A 61 -2.46 37.14 17.35
C GLN A 61 -2.17 36.22 16.16
N SER A 62 -1.75 34.97 16.39
CA SER A 62 -1.49 34.00 15.32
C SER A 62 -2.77 33.54 14.62
N LEU A 63 -3.94 33.68 15.25
CA LEU A 63 -5.24 33.32 14.68
C LEU A 63 -5.63 34.16 13.46
N VAL A 64 -4.96 35.30 13.25
CA VAL A 64 -5.14 36.11 12.04
C VAL A 64 -4.84 35.32 10.77
N ASN A 65 -3.95 34.33 10.84
CA ASN A 65 -3.54 33.50 9.70
C ASN A 65 -4.27 32.14 9.66
N ILE A 66 -5.39 31.98 10.39
CA ILE A 66 -6.07 30.68 10.51
C ILE A 66 -6.51 30.12 9.16
N ASP A 67 -7.03 30.97 8.28
CA ASP A 67 -7.50 30.56 6.96
C ASP A 67 -6.35 30.02 6.09
N ASP A 68 -5.16 30.63 6.17
CA ASP A 68 -3.97 30.18 5.45
C ASP A 68 -3.49 28.82 5.93
N VAL A 69 -3.44 28.62 7.26
CA VAL A 69 -3.06 27.34 7.87
C VAL A 69 -4.07 26.25 7.51
N VAL A 70 -5.38 26.54 7.58
CA VAL A 70 -6.43 25.59 7.20
C VAL A 70 -6.33 25.22 5.72
N ASN A 71 -6.07 26.19 4.84
CA ASN A 71 -5.88 25.92 3.42
C ASN A 71 -4.63 25.08 3.15
N ASN A 72 -3.54 25.31 3.89
CA ASN A 72 -2.33 24.49 3.81
C ASN A 72 -2.64 23.03 4.21
N ILE A 73 -3.31 22.81 5.35
CA ILE A 73 -3.69 21.47 5.81
C ILE A 73 -4.60 20.78 4.79
N ARG A 74 -5.61 21.48 4.24
CA ARG A 74 -6.45 20.93 3.17
C ARG A 74 -5.65 20.59 1.92
N GLY A 75 -4.63 21.37 1.58
CA GLY A 75 -3.71 21.08 0.50
C GLY A 75 -2.89 19.82 0.75
N LYS A 76 -2.36 19.65 1.96
CA LYS A 76 -1.62 18.45 2.39
C LYS A 76 -2.49 17.20 2.32
N ILE A 77 -3.73 17.25 2.82
CA ILE A 77 -4.68 16.14 2.73
C ILE A 77 -4.87 15.71 1.26
N ARG A 78 -5.11 16.66 0.35
CA ARG A 78 -5.28 16.34 -1.08
C ARG A 78 -4.02 15.76 -1.72
N SER A 79 -2.83 16.21 -1.32
CA SER A 79 -1.56 15.64 -1.80
C SER A 79 -1.43 14.20 -1.35
N LEU A 80 -1.65 13.96 -0.05
CA LEU A 80 -1.55 12.64 0.57
C LEU A 80 -2.57 11.66 -0.04
N ASP A 81 -3.81 12.09 -0.28
CA ASP A 81 -4.82 11.30 -1.00
C ASP A 81 -4.38 10.93 -2.42
N GLY A 82 -3.65 11.83 -3.08
CA GLY A 82 -3.03 11.58 -4.38
C GLY A 82 -1.94 10.52 -4.29
N GLU A 83 -1.01 10.69 -3.35
CA GLU A 83 0.10 9.77 -3.10
C GLU A 83 -0.39 8.37 -2.72
N ILE A 84 -1.38 8.26 -1.83
CA ILE A 84 -2.03 6.99 -1.48
C ILE A 84 -2.60 6.33 -2.74
N ARG A 85 -3.31 7.09 -3.58
CA ARG A 85 -3.92 6.55 -4.80
C ARG A 85 -2.86 6.03 -5.79
N ASP A 86 -1.73 6.71 -5.88
CA ASP A 86 -0.62 6.31 -6.74
C ASP A 86 0.07 5.05 -6.20
N VAL A 87 0.34 4.97 -4.90
CA VAL A 87 0.90 3.77 -4.25
C VAL A 87 -0.03 2.56 -4.43
N VAL A 88 -1.34 2.72 -4.26
CA VAL A 88 -2.31 1.62 -4.46
C VAL A 88 -2.29 1.12 -5.91
N ARG A 89 -2.16 2.03 -6.88
CA ARG A 89 -2.05 1.66 -8.31
C ARG A 89 -0.73 0.96 -8.62
N GLU A 90 0.37 1.45 -8.06
CA GLU A 90 1.69 0.85 -8.21
C GLU A 90 1.71 -0.55 -7.61
N GLN A 91 1.17 -0.74 -6.41
CA GLN A 91 1.08 -2.04 -5.76
C GLN A 91 0.25 -3.04 -6.57
N LYS A 92 -0.87 -2.60 -7.15
CA LYS A 92 -1.65 -3.44 -8.06
C LYS A 92 -0.85 -3.86 -9.28
N THR A 93 -0.17 -2.91 -9.92
CA THR A 93 0.63 -3.15 -11.13
C THR A 93 1.80 -4.10 -10.84
N ALA A 94 2.57 -3.84 -9.77
CA ALA A 94 3.66 -4.70 -9.34
C ALA A 94 3.19 -6.12 -8.97
N GLY A 95 2.00 -6.26 -8.39
CA GLY A 95 1.38 -7.56 -8.11
C GLY A 95 1.01 -8.34 -9.37
N GLU A 96 0.46 -7.66 -10.39
CA GLU A 96 0.14 -8.26 -11.69
C GLU A 96 1.42 -8.69 -12.43
N ASP A 97 2.44 -7.82 -12.50
CA ASP A 97 3.74 -8.11 -13.13
C ASP A 97 4.48 -9.27 -12.44
N GLY A 98 4.45 -9.31 -11.10
CA GLY A 98 5.02 -10.38 -10.31
C GLY A 98 4.35 -11.73 -10.58
N LYS A 99 3.02 -11.73 -10.72
CA LYS A 99 2.25 -12.93 -11.07
C LYS A 99 2.56 -13.42 -12.48
N GLU A 100 2.65 -12.51 -13.46
CA GLU A 100 3.02 -12.86 -14.82
C GLU A 100 4.43 -13.47 -14.88
N SER A 101 5.41 -12.83 -14.22
CA SER A 101 6.78 -13.31 -14.16
C SER A 101 6.87 -14.71 -13.56
N LEU A 102 6.08 -14.99 -12.51
CA LEU A 102 6.02 -16.32 -11.90
C LEU A 102 5.43 -17.37 -12.85
N GLN A 103 4.39 -17.01 -13.61
CA GLN A 103 3.76 -17.89 -14.59
C GLN A 103 4.70 -18.21 -15.77
N GLN A 104 5.45 -17.21 -16.25
CA GLN A 104 6.47 -17.41 -17.27
C GLN A 104 7.59 -18.35 -16.78
N ALA A 105 8.07 -18.14 -15.55
CA ALA A 105 9.07 -19.02 -14.94
C ALA A 105 8.56 -20.47 -14.81
N GLN A 106 7.31 -20.65 -14.38
CA GLN A 106 6.69 -21.98 -14.27
C GLN A 106 6.61 -22.70 -15.64
N THR A 107 6.23 -21.96 -16.69
CA THR A 107 6.18 -22.47 -18.06
C THR A 107 7.57 -22.88 -18.56
N ALA A 108 8.57 -22.03 -18.35
CA ALA A 108 9.96 -22.32 -18.71
C ALA A 108 10.50 -23.59 -18.00
N ILE A 109 10.13 -23.79 -16.74
CA ILE A 109 10.48 -25.01 -15.99
C ILE A 109 9.82 -26.24 -16.61
N GLN A 110 8.52 -26.17 -16.98
CA GLN A 110 7.83 -27.29 -17.63
C GLN A 110 8.44 -27.64 -18.99
N ASP A 111 8.79 -26.64 -19.79
CA ASP A 111 9.47 -26.83 -21.07
C ASP A 111 10.84 -27.50 -20.90
N LEU A 112 11.60 -27.07 -19.88
CA LEU A 112 12.88 -27.69 -19.56
C LEU A 112 12.72 -29.16 -19.18
N PHE A 113 11.74 -29.50 -18.33
CA PHE A 113 11.43 -30.88 -17.96
C PHE A 113 11.07 -31.73 -19.18
N THR A 114 10.25 -31.19 -20.09
CA THR A 114 9.87 -31.86 -21.33
C THR A 114 11.10 -32.16 -22.19
N ARG A 115 11.98 -31.16 -22.38
CA ARG A 115 13.23 -31.33 -23.14
C ARG A 115 14.17 -32.36 -22.52
N ILE A 116 14.33 -32.35 -21.19
CA ILE A 116 15.16 -33.33 -20.47
C ILE A 116 14.60 -34.75 -20.69
N LYS A 117 13.28 -34.91 -20.60
CA LYS A 117 12.61 -36.19 -20.82
C LYS A 117 12.80 -36.68 -22.26
N ASP A 118 12.65 -35.80 -23.25
CA ASP A 118 12.87 -36.13 -24.66
C ASP A 118 14.31 -36.56 -24.94
N ILE A 119 15.29 -35.85 -24.37
CA ILE A 119 16.71 -36.21 -24.48
C ILE A 119 16.95 -37.60 -23.87
N LYS A 120 16.41 -37.85 -22.68
CA LYS A 120 16.52 -39.16 -22.01
C LYS A 120 15.96 -40.28 -22.86
N THR A 121 14.73 -40.14 -23.36
CA THR A 121 14.09 -41.16 -24.20
C THR A 121 14.82 -41.39 -25.52
N ARG A 122 15.41 -40.35 -26.12
CA ARG A 122 16.26 -40.51 -27.31
C ARG A 122 17.55 -41.25 -27.01
N ALA A 123 18.17 -40.99 -25.86
CA ALA A 123 19.37 -41.69 -25.41
C ALA A 123 19.09 -43.19 -25.18
N GLU A 124 17.99 -43.52 -24.47
CA GLU A 124 17.55 -44.91 -24.24
C GLU A 124 17.30 -45.65 -25.56
N LYS A 125 16.57 -45.05 -26.51
CA LYS A 125 16.36 -45.63 -27.85
C LYS A 125 17.66 -45.83 -28.62
N SER A 126 18.64 -44.94 -28.46
CA SER A 126 19.94 -45.06 -29.09
C SER A 126 20.78 -46.18 -28.50
N GLU A 127 20.59 -46.54 -27.23
CA GLU A 127 21.23 -47.70 -26.61
C GLU A 127 20.55 -49.01 -27.03
N GLU A 128 19.21 -49.05 -27.07
CA GLU A 128 18.47 -50.24 -27.53
C GLU A 128 18.77 -50.61 -28.98
N MET A 129 18.93 -49.64 -29.89
CA MET A 129 19.30 -49.92 -31.29
C MET A 129 20.76 -50.38 -31.47
N ARG A 130 21.60 -50.25 -30.44
CA ARG A 130 23.03 -50.57 -30.49
C ARG A 130 23.33 -51.99 -29.96
N TYR A 131 22.34 -52.63 -29.34
CA TYR A 131 22.34 -54.05 -28.97
C TYR A 131 21.49 -54.88 -29.92
#